data_AF-A0A2U8DTH4-F1
#
_entry.id   AF-A0A2U8DTH4-F1
#
_cell.length_a   1.000
_cell.length_b   1.000
_cell.length_c   1.000
_cell.angle_alpha   90.00
_cell.angle_beta   90.00
_cell.angle_gamma   90.00
#
_symmetry.space_group_name_H-M   'P 1'
#
loop_
_entity.id
_entity.type
_entity.pdbx_description
1 polymer ?
#
loop_
_entity_poly.entity_id
_entity_poly.type
_entity_poly.pdbx_seq_one_letter_code
_entity_poly.pdbx_strand_id
1 'polypeptide(L)' 'MVIKLLNKKFKNVDGDVIEKIKVLNSDILNLIIEDILDIESIEDLKKYGIKSF' A
#
# COMPACT_ATOMS: atom_id res chain seq x y z
N MET A 1 2.38 1.72 9.93
CA MET A 1 2.81 3.05 9.41
C MET A 1 2.36 3.25 7.98
N VAL A 2 2.63 2.28 7.09
CA VAL A 2 2.22 2.25 5.67
C VAL A 2 0.75 2.63 5.45
N ILE A 3 -0.20 1.98 6.13
CA ILE A 3 -1.65 2.25 5.98
C ILE A 3 -1.99 3.73 6.24
N LYS A 4 -1.33 4.39 7.21
CA LYS A 4 -1.56 5.83 7.48
C LYS A 4 -1.03 6.71 6.34
N LEU A 5 0.11 6.35 5.74
CA LEU A 5 0.69 7.08 4.62
C LEU A 5 -0.18 6.94 3.36
N LEU A 6 -0.62 5.72 3.06
CA LEU A 6 -1.51 5.45 1.94
C LEU A 6 -2.86 6.15 2.12
N ASN A 7 -3.45 6.13 3.32
CA ASN A 7 -4.68 6.88 3.60
C ASN A 7 -4.49 8.40 3.49
N LYS A 8 -3.32 8.95 3.85
CA LYS A 8 -3.03 10.37 3.61
C LYS A 8 -2.94 10.69 2.13
N LYS A 9 -2.32 9.83 1.32
CA LYS A 9 -2.12 10.05 -0.11
C LYS A 9 -3.41 9.88 -0.91
N PHE A 10 -4.15 8.79 -0.66
CA PHE A 10 -5.32 8.41 -1.45
C PHE A 10 -6.66 8.78 -0.80
N LYS A 11 -6.62 9.43 0.38
CA LYS A 11 -7.76 9.86 1.22
C LYS A 11 -8.64 8.73 1.77
N ASN A 12 -8.82 7.62 1.06
CA ASN A 12 -9.59 6.48 1.53
C ASN A 12 -9.14 5.20 0.81
N VAL A 13 -8.21 4.46 1.42
CA VAL A 13 -7.76 3.16 0.90
C VAL A 13 -8.80 2.11 1.27
N ASP A 14 -9.15 1.24 0.30
CA ASP A 14 -10.11 0.16 0.49
C ASP A 14 -9.70 -0.78 1.65
N GLY A 15 -10.70 -1.28 2.40
CA GLY A 15 -10.50 -2.25 3.47
C GLY A 15 -9.78 -3.52 3.00
N ASP A 16 -10.07 -4.01 1.80
CA ASP A 16 -9.43 -5.20 1.23
C ASP A 16 -7.93 -4.98 0.96
N VAL A 17 -7.57 -3.77 0.54
CA VAL A 17 -6.18 -3.36 0.34
C VAL A 17 -5.47 -3.26 1.70
N ILE A 18 -6.16 -2.73 2.71
CA ILE A 18 -5.63 -2.63 4.08
C ILE A 18 -5.35 -4.02 4.67
N GLU A 19 -6.27 -4.98 4.54
CA GLU A 19 -6.07 -6.35 5.03
C GLU A 19 -4.88 -7.03 4.36
N LYS A 20 -4.69 -6.79 3.05
CA LYS A 20 -3.52 -7.29 2.31
C LYS A 20 -2.22 -6.67 2.81
N ILE A 21 -2.21 -5.37 3.12
CA ILE A 21 -1.02 -4.71 3.67
C ILE A 21 -0.64 -5.27 5.04
N LYS A 22 -1.61 -5.63 5.88
CA LYS A 22 -1.35 -6.16 7.25
C LYS A 22 -0.60 -7.49 7.25
N VAL A 23 -0.73 -8.29 6.20
CA VAL A 23 -0.08 -9.61 6.09
C VAL A 23 1.26 -9.58 5.34
N LEU A 24 1.68 -8.41 4.85
CA LEU A 24 2.99 -8.25 4.21
C LEU A 24 4.12 -8.29 5.25
N ASN A 25 5.27 -8.82 4.83
CA ASN A 25 6.48 -8.77 5.63
C ASN A 25 7.06 -7.35 5.70
N SER A 26 7.97 -7.13 6.65
CA SER A 26 8.60 -5.82 6.86
C SER A 26 9.36 -5.31 5.64
N ASP A 27 9.99 -6.19 4.86
CA ASP A 27 10.77 -5.81 3.69
C ASP A 27 9.89 -5.15 2.62
N ILE A 28 8.75 -5.77 2.30
CA ILE A 28 7.80 -5.20 1.35
C ILE A 28 7.18 -3.91 1.89
N LEU A 29 6.87 -3.86 3.19
CA LEU A 29 6.33 -2.65 3.80
C LEU A 29 7.33 -1.48 3.71
N ASN A 30 8.63 -1.74 3.84
CA ASN A 30 9.67 -0.73 3.71
C ASN A 30 9.79 -0.23 2.26
N LEU A 31 9.75 -1.14 1.27
CA LEU A 31 9.74 -0.74 -0.14
C LEU A 31 8.55 0.18 -0.46
N ILE A 32 7.35 -0.12 0.05
CA ILE A 32 6.18 0.76 -0.12
C ILE A 32 6.40 2.15 0.50
N ILE A 33 7.15 2.25 1.61
CA ILE A 33 7.46 3.53 2.24
C ILE A 33 8.46 4.32 1.40
N GLU A 34 9.49 3.67 0.88
CA GLU A 34 10.51 4.29 0.04
C GLU A 34 9.89 4.83 -1.25
N ASP A 35 9.03 4.03 -1.88
CA ASP A 35 8.41 4.37 -3.17
C ASP A 35 7.10 5.16 -3.02
N ILE A 36 6.71 5.58 -1.81
CA ILE A 36 5.38 6.17 -1.53
C ILE A 36 5.08 7.40 -2.39
N LEU A 37 6.11 8.18 -2.76
CA LEU A 37 5.97 9.37 -3.58
C LEU A 37 5.70 9.01 -5.05
N ASP A 38 6.25 7.89 -5.53
CA ASP A 38 6.11 7.38 -6.89
C ASP A 38 4.85 6.52 -7.11
N ILE A 39 4.21 6.05 -6.03
CA ILE A 39 2.92 5.35 -6.11
C ILE A 39 1.82 6.37 -6.43
N GLU A 40 1.39 6.47 -7.67
CA GLU A 40 0.38 7.43 -8.13
C GLU A 40 -1.06 6.94 -7.91
N SER A 41 -1.26 5.62 -7.83
CA SER A 41 -2.56 4.99 -7.69
C SER A 41 -2.54 3.78 -6.77
N ILE A 42 -3.72 3.32 -6.32
CA ILE A 42 -3.85 2.04 -5.60
C ILE A 42 -3.43 0.86 -6.48
N GLU A 43 -3.52 0.96 -7.81
CA GLU A 43 -3.09 -0.11 -8.71
C GLU A 43 -1.58 -0.33 -8.70
N ASP A 44 -0.78 0.71 -8.42
CA ASP A 44 0.67 0.57 -8.27
C ASP A 44 1.04 -0.35 -7.10
N LEU A 45 0.14 -0.50 -6.12
CA LEU A 45 0.33 -1.44 -5.01
C LEU A 45 0.38 -2.90 -5.46
N LYS A 46 -0.12 -3.23 -6.66
CA LYS A 46 -0.01 -4.57 -7.27
C LYS A 46 1.44 -5.01 -7.44
N LYS A 47 2.39 -4.07 -7.60
CA LYS A 47 3.84 -4.34 -7.69
C LYS A 47 4.37 -5.01 -6.41
N TYR A 48 3.70 -4.79 -5.27
CA TYR A 48 4.04 -5.36 -3.97
C TYR A 48 3.20 -6.59 -3.61
N GLY A 49 2.51 -7.17 -4.59
CA GLY A 49 1.65 -8.35 -4.37
C GLY A 49 0.25 -8.02 -3.84
N ILE A 50 -0.12 -6.73 -3.75
CA ILE A 50 -1.45 -6.31 -3.31
C ILE A 50 -2.39 -6.27 -4.53
N LYS A 51 -3.13 -7.36 -4.78
CA LYS A 51 -4.11 -7.43 -5.87
C LYS A 51 -5.48 -6.96 -5.37
N SER A 52 -6.14 -6.00 -6.00
CA SER A 52 -7.60 -5.81 -5.83
C SER A 52 -8.34 -6.99 -6.49
N PHE A 53 -9.41 -7.47 -5.87
CA PHE A 53 -10.41 -8.27 -6.60
C PHE A 53 -11.25 -7.38 -7.50
#